data_AF-A0A9P0LYL1-F1
#
_entry.id   AF-A0A9P0LYL1-F1
#
_cell.length_a   1.000
_cell.length_b   1.000
_cell.length_c   1.000
_cell.angle_alpha   90.00
_cell.angle_beta   90.00
_cell.angle_gamma   90.00
#
_symmetry.space_group_name_H-M   'P 1'
#
loop_
_entity.id
_entity.type
_entity.pdbx_description
1 polymer ?
#
loop_
_entity_poly.entity_id
_entity_poly.type
_entity_poly.pdbx_seq_one_letter_code
_entity_poly.pdbx_strand_id
1 'polypeptide(L)' 'MKFFLFVVVAIMALIAGMTQAQDCLPNGATCTYTGTMGNCCSSFCLQQPEQSTGVCQDR' A
#
# COMPACT_ATOMS: atom_id res chain seq x y z
N MET A 1 -21.76 -20.18 -25.51
CA MET A 1 -20.28 -20.02 -25.59
C MET A 1 -19.84 -18.55 -25.61
N LYS A 2 -20.41 -17.68 -26.48
CA LYS A 2 -20.08 -16.23 -26.48
C LYS A 2 -20.43 -15.50 -25.18
N PHE A 3 -21.58 -15.81 -24.56
CA PHE A 3 -22.03 -15.17 -23.32
C PHE A 3 -21.05 -15.39 -22.15
N PHE A 4 -20.43 -16.57 -22.10
CA PHE A 4 -19.43 -16.91 -21.09
C PHE A 4 -18.17 -16.06 -21.23
N LEU A 5 -17.76 -15.73 -22.47
CA LEU A 5 -16.63 -14.84 -22.73
C LEU A 5 -16.90 -13.41 -22.27
N PHE A 6 -18.11 -12.89 -22.47
CA PHE A 6 -18.48 -11.54 -22.00
C PHE A 6 -18.46 -11.45 -20.46
N VAL A 7 -18.92 -12.49 -19.78
CA VAL A 7 -18.88 -12.55 -18.30
C VAL A 7 -17.44 -12.61 -17.79
N VAL A 8 -16.58 -13.43 -18.40
CA VAL A 8 -15.16 -13.52 -18.00
C VAL A 8 -14.42 -12.20 -18.23
N VAL A 9 -14.65 -11.52 -19.35
CA VAL A 9 -14.05 -10.20 -19.64
C VAL A 9 -14.55 -9.13 -18.66
N ALA A 10 -15.83 -9.13 -18.32
CA ALA A 10 -16.40 -8.19 -17.34
C ALA A 10 -15.80 -8.42 -15.94
N ILE A 11 -15.60 -9.67 -15.54
CA ILE A 11 -14.96 -10.00 -14.25
C ILE A 11 -13.50 -9.53 -14.25
N MET A 12 -12.74 -9.80 -15.31
CA MET A 12 -11.33 -9.39 -15.40
C MET A 12 -11.14 -7.86 -15.37
N ALA A 13 -12.08 -7.09 -15.93
CA ALA A 13 -12.05 -5.63 -15.88
C ALA A 13 -12.24 -5.07 -14.46
N LEU A 14 -12.96 -5.76 -13.57
CA LEU A 14 -13.15 -5.34 -12.18
C LEU A 14 -11.89 -5.55 -11.31
N ILE A 15 -11.06 -6.55 -11.64
CA ILE A 15 -9.88 -6.92 -10.85
C ILE A 15 -8.70 -5.96 -11.12
N ALA A 16 -8.65 -5.36 -12.32
CA ALA A 16 -7.57 -4.46 -12.73
C ALA A 16 -7.54 -3.11 -11.97
N GLY A 17 -8.64 -2.71 -11.33
CA GLY A 17 -8.73 -1.45 -10.57
C GLY A 17 -8.17 -1.50 -9.14
N MET A 18 -7.70 -2.67 -8.67
CA MET A 18 -7.30 -2.87 -7.27
C MET A 18 -5.81 -2.68 -7.02
N THR A 19 -5.04 -2.26 -8.01
CA THR A 19 -3.63 -1.90 -7.81
C THR A 19 -3.55 -0.46 -7.33
N GLN A 20 -3.97 -0.22 -6.08
CA GLN A 20 -3.58 1.00 -5.40
C GLN A 20 -2.08 0.92 -5.17
N ALA A 21 -1.31 1.47 -6.12
CA ALA A 21 0.04 1.92 -5.84
C ALA A 21 -0.11 2.99 -4.76
N GLN A 22 -0.08 2.56 -3.51
CA GLN A 22 0.10 3.48 -2.39
C GLN A 22 1.48 4.06 -2.62
N ASP A 23 1.53 5.31 -3.08
CA ASP A 23 2.76 6.09 -3.11
C ASP A 23 3.44 5.87 -1.76
N CYS A 24 4.59 5.20 -1.80
CA CYS A 24 5.28 4.82 -0.58
C CYS A 24 5.74 6.09 0.13
N LEU A 25 5.78 6.05 1.46
CA LEU A 25 6.14 7.21 2.24
C LEU A 25 7.64 7.50 2.07
N PRO A 26 8.02 8.73 1.69
CA PRO A 26 9.42 9.09 1.52
C PRO A 26 10.15 9.09 2.87
N ASN A 27 11.48 9.01 2.84
CA ASN A 27 12.28 9.14 4.05
C ASN A 27 12.03 10.50 4.73
N GLY A 28 11.86 10.48 6.05
CA GLY A 28 11.44 11.62 6.86
C GLY A 28 9.92 11.78 7.01
N ALA A 29 9.10 11.05 6.24
CA ALA A 29 7.65 11.09 6.41
C ALA A 29 7.22 10.36 7.69
N THR A 30 6.15 10.85 8.31
CA THR A 30 5.53 10.22 9.48
C THR A 30 4.93 8.88 9.12
N CYS A 31 5.32 7.83 9.84
CA CYS A 31 4.84 6.48 9.63
C CYS A 31 4.32 5.86 10.93
N THR A 32 3.62 4.75 10.81
CA THR A 32 3.25 3.90 11.95
C THR A 32 3.72 2.48 11.69
N TYR A 33 4.18 1.77 12.73
CA TYR A 33 4.60 0.37 12.62
C TYR A 33 3.46 -0.53 12.14
N THR A 34 2.21 -0.11 12.39
CA THR A 34 0.99 -0.78 11.93
C THR A 34 0.73 -0.61 10.43
N GLY A 35 1.43 0.31 9.75
CA GLY A 35 1.24 0.59 8.32
C GLY A 35 -0.07 1.30 7.98
N THR A 36 -0.82 1.75 8.99
CA THR A 36 -2.11 2.45 8.80
C THR A 36 -1.96 3.80 8.10
N MET A 37 -0.79 4.42 8.19
CA MET A 37 -0.46 5.65 7.46
C MET A 37 0.18 5.40 6.08
N GLY A 38 0.31 4.14 5.66
CA GLY A 38 1.06 3.71 4.48
C GLY A 38 2.43 3.13 4.84
N ASN A 39 3.08 2.53 3.85
CA ASN A 39 4.40 1.90 4.02
C ASN A 39 5.51 2.84 3.54
N CYS A 40 6.60 2.92 4.31
CA CYS A 40 7.82 3.61 3.90
C CYS A 40 8.41 2.99 2.63
N CYS A 41 8.93 3.81 1.72
CA CYS A 41 9.64 3.33 0.52
C CYS A 41 10.86 2.47 0.89
N SER A 42 11.50 2.79 2.01
CA SER A 42 12.62 2.02 2.59
C SER A 42 12.17 0.74 3.30
N SER A 43 10.87 0.48 3.41
CA SER A 43 10.25 -0.56 4.26
C SER A 43 10.57 -0.45 5.76
N PHE A 44 11.17 0.66 6.19
CA PHE A 44 11.62 0.85 7.56
C PHE A 44 10.98 2.10 8.18
N CYS A 45 10.18 1.87 9.22
CA CYS A 45 9.57 2.89 10.05
C CYS A 45 10.26 2.91 11.42
N LEU A 46 11.01 3.96 11.72
CA LEU A 46 11.63 4.16 13.03
C LEU A 46 10.58 4.73 14.01
N GLN A 47 9.83 3.84 14.67
CA GLN A 47 8.90 4.19 15.72
C GLN A 47 9.42 3.72 17.08
N GLN A 48 9.61 4.65 18.00
CA GLN A 48 9.98 4.34 19.39
C GLN A 48 8.75 3.81 20.15
N PRO A 49 8.91 2.87 21.10
CA PRO A 49 7.79 2.22 21.80
C PRO A 49 6.93 3.19 22.61
N GLU A 50 7.48 4.34 23.01
CA GLU A 50 6.77 5.39 23.76
C GLU A 50 6.07 6.41 22.84
N GLN A 51 6.29 6.33 21.52
CA GLN A 51 5.73 7.27 20.55
C GLN A 51 4.60 6.64 19.73
N SER A 52 3.52 7.41 19.53
CA SER A 52 2.36 6.97 18.74
C SER A 52 2.64 6.88 17.23
N THR A 53 3.67 7.58 16.76
CA THR A 53 4.12 7.60 15.35
C THR A 53 5.64 7.55 15.28
N GLY A 54 6.18 7.06 14.17
CA GLY A 54 7.59 7.08 13.84
C GLY A 54 7.89 7.88 12.57
N VAL A 55 9.12 7.74 12.07
CA VAL A 55 9.56 8.35 10.81
C VAL A 55 10.15 7.31 9.87
N CYS A 56 9.88 7.45 8.57
CA CYS A 56 10.52 6.62 7.55
C CYS A 56 12.00 6.94 7.47
N GLN A 57 12.86 5.93 7.52
CA GLN A 57 14.30 6.09 7.40
C GLN A 57 14.86 4.97 6.53
N ASP A 58 16.01 5.18 5.91
CA ASP A 58 16.77 4.08 5.30
C ASP A 58 17.24 3.08 6.36
N ARG A 59 17.28 1.80 5.98
CA ARG A 59 17.63 0.69 6.88
C ARG A 59 19.12 0.66 7.22
#